data_AF-A0A820LZX2-F1
#
_entry.id   AF-A0A820LZX2-F1
#
_cell.length_a   1.000
_cell.length_b   1.000
_cell.length_c   1.000
_cell.angle_alpha   90.00
_cell.angle_beta   90.00
_cell.angle_gamma   90.00
#
_symmetry.space_group_name_H-M   'P 1'
#
loop_
_entity.id
_entity.type
_entity.pdbx_description
1 polymer ?
#
loop_
_entity_poly.entity_id
_entity_poly.type
_entity_poly.pdbx_seq_one_letter_code
_entity_poly.pdbx_strand_id
1 'polypeptide(L)'
;GSYHNLFKITSRLTRKDSIFEASREQAIRPRQLLKAKKVMPSARRNRRDEINTDTLEFSKKILHCAYHPTDNIIAIATAHNLFTYIAKDSSSLSS
;
A
#
# COMPACT_ATOMS: atom_id res chain seq x y z
N GLY A 1 -13.28 -3.19 -2.97
CA GLY A 1 -12.16 -3.04 -3.91
C GLY A 1 -11.71 -1.60 -3.94
N SER A 2 -10.50 -1.35 -4.39
CA SER A 2 -9.90 -0.02 -4.51
C SER A 2 -9.29 0.17 -5.90
N TYR A 3 -8.97 1.42 -6.24
CA TYR A 3 -8.50 1.83 -7.57
C TYR A 3 -7.06 2.33 -7.53
N HIS A 4 -6.47 2.52 -8.71
CA HIS A 4 -5.10 2.98 -8.88
C HIS A 4 -4.06 2.10 -8.14
N ASN A 5 -4.36 0.79 -7.97
CA ASN A 5 -3.58 -0.13 -7.15
C ASN A 5 -3.32 0.36 -5.72
N LEU A 6 -4.18 1.21 -5.17
CA LEU A 6 -4.06 1.66 -3.79
C LEU A 6 -4.69 0.68 -2.83
N PHE A 7 -4.09 0.47 -1.67
CA PHE A 7 -4.70 -0.29 -0.58
C PHE A 7 -4.52 0.45 0.74
N LYS A 8 -5.44 0.21 1.67
CA LYS A 8 -5.48 0.89 2.97
C LYS A 8 -5.28 -0.13 4.09
N ILE A 9 -4.37 0.15 5.00
CA ILE A 9 -4.21 -0.58 6.25
C ILE A 9 -4.78 0.29 7.37
N THR A 10 -5.76 -0.24 8.10
CA THR A 10 -6.39 0.42 9.24
C THR A 10 -6.07 -0.35 10.51
N SER A 11 -5.42 0.32 11.46
CA SER A 11 -5.18 -0.23 12.80
C SER A 11 -6.43 -0.05 13.66
N ARG A 12 -7.05 -1.15 14.11
CA ARG A 12 -8.21 -1.08 15.01
C ARG A 12 -7.86 -0.53 16.39
N LEU A 13 -6.64 -0.80 16.87
CA LEU A 13 -6.16 -0.36 18.18
C LEU A 13 -5.93 1.14 18.22
N THR A 14 -5.20 1.67 17.23
CA THR A 14 -4.81 3.10 17.21
C THR A 14 -5.77 3.98 16.40
N ARG A 15 -6.72 3.37 15.68
CA ARG A 15 -7.61 4.03 14.70
C ARG A 15 -6.86 4.84 13.65
N LYS A 16 -5.61 4.48 13.38
CA LYS A 16 -4.77 5.10 12.35
C LYS A 16 -4.92 4.37 11.02
N ASP A 17 -4.90 5.16 9.97
CA ASP A 17 -5.07 4.74 8.59
C ASP A 17 -3.82 5.09 7.78
N SER A 18 -3.32 4.12 7.04
CA SER A 18 -2.21 4.29 6.10
C SER A 18 -2.61 3.77 4.73
N ILE A 19 -2.40 4.56 3.69
CA ILE A 19 -2.65 4.17 2.30
C ILE A 19 -1.32 3.89 1.63
N PHE A 20 -1.25 2.83 0.83
CA PHE A 20 -0.07 2.41 0.10
C PHE A 20 -0.43 2.09 -1.35
N GLU A 21 0.58 1.99 -2.20
CA GLU A 21 0.43 1.68 -3.62
C GLU A 21 1.14 0.36 -3.93
N ALA A 22 0.43 -0.56 -4.58
CA ALA A 22 1.00 -1.79 -5.10
C ALA A 22 1.58 -1.57 -6.50
N SER A 23 2.87 -1.20 -6.55
CA SER A 23 3.58 -0.91 -7.81
C SER A 23 4.88 -1.71 -7.93
N ARG A 24 5.27 -2.03 -9.16
CA ARG A 24 6.51 -2.78 -9.43
C ARG A 24 7.74 -1.98 -9.05
N GLU A 25 7.68 -0.65 -9.23
CA GLU A 25 8.74 0.29 -8.89
C GLU A 25 9.11 0.22 -7.41
N GLN A 26 8.13 -0.03 -6.52
CA GLN A 26 8.38 -0.23 -5.09
C GLN A 26 8.89 -1.64 -4.76
N ALA A 27 8.65 -2.62 -5.64
CA ALA A 27 9.02 -4.01 -5.45
C ALA A 27 10.35 -4.41 -6.14
N ILE A 28 11.06 -3.46 -6.77
CA ILE A 28 12.35 -3.72 -7.44
C ILE A 28 13.39 -4.27 -6.45
N ARG A 29 13.41 -3.73 -5.22
CA ARG A 29 14.36 -4.15 -4.20
C ARG A 29 13.67 -5.07 -3.19
N PRO A 30 14.23 -6.27 -2.91
CA PRO A 30 13.73 -7.12 -1.85
C PRO A 30 13.66 -6.37 -0.52
N ARG A 31 12.55 -6.53 0.21
CA ARG A 31 12.32 -5.91 1.53
C ARG A 31 12.37 -4.38 1.54
N GLN A 32 12.13 -3.73 0.40
CA GLN A 32 11.96 -2.29 0.34
C GLN A 32 10.76 -1.85 1.19
N LEU A 33 10.98 -0.84 2.04
CA LEU A 33 9.92 -0.27 2.87
C LEU A 33 8.92 0.49 1.99
N LEU A 34 7.63 0.25 2.26
CA LEU A 34 6.54 0.97 1.62
C LEU A 34 6.46 2.40 2.13
N LYS A 35 6.14 3.31 1.22
CA LYS A 35 5.88 4.72 1.55
C LYS A 35 4.38 4.95 1.56
N ALA A 36 3.89 5.54 2.65
CA ALA A 36 2.50 5.93 2.75
C ALA A 36 2.18 7.03 1.72
N LYS A 37 1.04 6.89 1.04
CA LYS A 37 0.53 7.84 0.06
C LYS A 37 -0.57 8.68 0.68
N LYS A 38 -0.56 9.99 0.41
CA LYS A 38 -1.62 10.91 0.82
C LYS A 38 -2.52 11.22 -0.37
N VAL A 39 -3.78 10.81 -0.31
CA VAL A 39 -4.78 11.16 -1.32
C VAL A 39 -5.30 12.57 -1.02
N MET A 40 -5.28 13.46 -2.02
CA MET A 40 -5.75 14.84 -1.88
C MET A 40 -6.68 15.23 -3.03
N PRO A 41 -7.71 16.04 -2.77
CA PRO A 41 -8.54 16.64 -3.82
C PRO A 41 -7.73 17.66 -4.63
N SER A 42 -7.96 17.65 -5.95
CA SER A 42 -7.44 18.42 -7.12
C SER A 42 -6.60 19.71 -6.96
N ALA A 43 -6.60 20.41 -5.83
CA ALA A 43 -6.13 21.80 -5.76
C ALA A 43 -4.61 22.03 -5.56
N ARG A 44 -3.76 20.99 -5.53
CA ARG A 44 -2.30 21.18 -5.25
C ARG A 44 -1.42 20.37 -6.18
N ARG A 45 -0.27 20.97 -6.55
CA ARG A 45 0.78 20.34 -7.36
C ARG A 45 1.23 19.03 -6.71
N ASN A 46 1.16 17.94 -7.46
CA ASN A 46 1.46 16.58 -6.99
C ASN A 46 2.91 16.49 -6.46
N ARG A 47 3.09 16.22 -5.17
CA ARG A 47 4.38 15.80 -4.59
C ARG A 47 4.55 14.29 -4.71
N ARG A 48 5.78 13.77 -4.58
CA ARG A 48 6.12 12.35 -4.83
C ARG A 48 5.27 11.33 -4.04
N ASP A 49 4.77 11.72 -2.87
CA ASP A 49 3.98 10.85 -1.98
C ASP A 49 2.51 11.29 -1.89
N GLU A 50 2.09 12.22 -2.76
CA GLU A 50 0.71 12.69 -2.85
C GLU A 50 0.06 12.15 -4.13
N ILE A 51 -1.21 11.72 -4.00
CA ILE A 51 -2.02 11.24 -5.11
C ILE A 51 -3.20 12.18 -5.26
N ASN A 52 -3.32 12.77 -6.44
CA ASN A 52 -4.45 13.61 -6.77
C ASN A 52 -5.64 12.75 -7.22
N THR A 53 -6.83 13.10 -6.76
CA THR A 53 -8.08 12.44 -7.16
C THR A 53 -8.31 12.46 -8.66
N ASP A 54 -7.84 13.49 -9.36
CA ASP A 54 -8.03 13.65 -10.80
C ASP A 54 -7.15 12.71 -11.64
N THR A 55 -6.06 12.21 -11.04
CA THR A 55 -5.11 11.29 -11.69
C THR A 55 -5.35 9.83 -11.33
N LEU A 56 -6.49 9.50 -10.70
CA LEU A 56 -6.80 8.13 -10.32
C LEU A 56 -7.07 7.26 -11.56
N GLU A 57 -6.47 6.08 -11.57
CA GLU A 57 -6.62 5.11 -12.65
C GLU A 57 -7.60 4.02 -12.22
N PHE A 58 -8.86 4.17 -12.63
CA PHE A 58 -9.94 3.26 -12.23
C PHE A 58 -9.86 1.87 -12.89
N SER A 59 -9.03 1.70 -13.92
CA SER A 59 -8.71 0.41 -14.52
C SER A 59 -7.84 -0.47 -13.62
N LYS A 60 -6.98 0.14 -12.79
CA LYS A 60 -6.07 -0.53 -11.87
C LYS A 60 -6.77 -0.89 -10.56
N LYS A 61 -7.53 -1.98 -10.57
CA LYS A 61 -8.33 -2.41 -9.42
C LYS A 61 -7.59 -3.42 -8.54
N ILE A 62 -7.72 -3.25 -7.23
CA ILE A 62 -7.46 -4.31 -6.25
C ILE A 62 -8.80 -4.79 -5.74
N LEU A 63 -9.11 -6.05 -6.04
CA LEU A 63 -10.36 -6.70 -5.65
C LEU A 63 -10.16 -7.79 -4.60
N HIS A 64 -8.95 -8.36 -4.56
CA HIS A 64 -8.62 -9.46 -3.66
C HIS A 64 -7.39 -9.11 -2.82
N CYS A 65 -7.50 -9.37 -1.52
CA CYS A 65 -6.40 -9.36 -0.57
C CYS A 65 -6.55 -10.55 0.38
N ALA A 66 -5.43 -11.02 0.91
CA ALA A 66 -5.39 -12.03 1.95
C ALA A 66 -4.41 -11.60 3.05
N TYR A 67 -4.81 -11.84 4.30
CA TYR A 67 -3.94 -11.73 5.46
C TYR A 67 -3.50 -13.13 5.85
N HIS A 68 -2.22 -13.29 6.21
CA HIS A 68 -1.78 -14.50 6.87
C HIS A 68 -2.45 -14.59 8.25
N PRO A 69 -2.92 -15.79 8.69
CA PRO A 69 -3.70 -15.91 9.93
C PRO A 69 -2.89 -15.62 11.20
N THR A 70 -1.57 -15.86 11.17
CA THR A 70 -0.70 -15.76 12.36
C THR A 70 0.43 -14.77 12.22
N ASP A 71 0.83 -14.44 10.99
CA ASP A 71 2.01 -13.61 10.73
C ASP A 71 1.59 -12.28 10.12
N ASN A 72 2.43 -11.26 10.28
CA ASN A 72 2.18 -9.93 9.72
C ASN A 72 2.52 -9.88 8.22
N ILE A 73 1.88 -10.76 7.45
CA ILE A 73 2.06 -10.91 6.01
C ILE A 73 0.72 -10.64 5.32
N ILE A 74 0.77 -9.85 4.25
CA ILE A 74 -0.39 -9.61 3.39
C ILE A 74 -0.04 -9.92 1.94
N ALA A 75 -1.00 -10.51 1.23
CA ALA A 75 -0.93 -10.74 -0.20
C ALA A 75 -2.00 -9.89 -0.90
N ILE A 76 -1.59 -9.12 -1.90
CA ILE A 76 -2.45 -8.19 -2.64
C ILE A 76 -2.42 -8.55 -4.12
N ALA A 77 -3.58 -8.90 -4.67
CA ALA A 77 -3.71 -9.18 -6.09
C ALA A 77 -4.18 -7.93 -6.85
N THR A 78 -3.32 -7.46 -7.75
CA THR A 78 -3.69 -6.53 -8.83
C THR A 78 -4.13 -7.33 -10.06
N ALA A 79 -4.52 -6.66 -11.15
CA ALA A 79 -4.94 -7.34 -12.37
C ALA A 79 -3.87 -8.27 -12.98
N HIS A 80 -2.59 -7.96 -12.82
CA HIS A 80 -1.50 -8.69 -13.50
C HIS A 80 -0.39 -9.19 -12.57
N ASN A 81 -0.40 -8.78 -11.30
CA ASN A 81 0.65 -9.10 -10.35
C ASN A 81 0.05 -9.46 -8.99
N LEU A 82 0.69 -10.40 -8.32
CA LEU A 82 0.49 -10.71 -6.92
C LEU A 82 1.67 -10.14 -6.11
N PHE A 83 1.38 -9.23 -5.18
CA PHE A 83 2.38 -8.65 -4.29
C PHE A 83 2.27 -9.26 -2.89
N THR A 84 3.41 -9.59 -2.30
CA THR A 84 3.48 -10.06 -0.90
C THR A 84 4.26 -9.04 -0.09
N TYR A 85 3.66 -8.56 1.00
CA TYR A 85 4.28 -7.62 1.93
C TYR A 85 4.37 -8.26 3.31
N ILE A 86 5.51 -8.07 3.97
CA ILE A 86 5.80 -8.59 5.30
C ILE A 86 6.17 -7.41 6.18
N ALA A 87 5.51 -7.28 7.33
CA ALA A 87 5.89 -6.25 8.29
C ALA A 87 7.28 -6.57 8.85
N LYS A 88 8.09 -5.52 9.06
CA LYS A 88 9.37 -5.68 9.73
C LYS A 88 9.11 -5.88 11.22
N ASP A 89 9.62 -6.97 11.80
CA ASP A 89 9.56 -7.17 13.23
C ASP A 89 10.37 -6.10 13.97
N SER A 90 9.78 -5.50 14.99
CA SER A 90 10.40 -4.49 15.84
C SER A 90 11.60 -5.03 16.64
N SER A 91 11.73 -6.35 16.74
CA SER A 91 12.80 -7.03 17.50
C SER A 91 14.18 -6.91 16.86
N SER A 92 14.27 -6.54 15.56
CA SER A 92 15.56 -6.35 14.89
C SER A 92 16.15 -4.94 15.07
N LEU A 93 15.61 -4.12 15.98
CA LEU A 93 16.10 -2.76 16.26
C LEU A 93 16.96 -2.68 17.54
N SER A 94 17.20 -3.80 18.23
CA SER A 94 18.05 -3.87 19.44
C SER A 94 19.41 -4.56 19.21
N SER A 95 19.96 -4.49 17.99
CA SER A 95 21.27 -5.05 17.67
C SER A 95 22.17 -3.99 17.03
#